data_AF-A0A517Q2Y8-F1
#
_entry.id   AF-A0A517Q2Y8-F1
#
_cell.length_a   1.000
_cell.length_b   1.000
_cell.length_c   1.000
_cell.angle_alpha   90.00
_cell.angle_beta   90.00
_cell.angle_gamma   90.00
#
_symmetry.space_group_name_H-M   'P 1'
#
loop_
_entity.id
_entity.type
_entity.pdbx_description
1 polymer ?
#
loop_
_entity_poly.entity_id
_entity_poly.type
_entity_poly.pdbx_seq_one_letter_code
_entity_poly.pdbx_strand_id
1 'polypeptide(L)'
;MLENVSPKVVHKLMAAEGYLELGMPIQALEALSAVDEAGPLEAMRLYLIGECYLRQERYNEAIEPLHQAARLFPVMESRKAWSSLSECFRQGGYHELAEVALLTAEAVEEIEATCEVLRVPREKFPRWEWMEHSSRMTGSTGTDWRTLPRIAR
;
A
#
# COMPACT_ATOMS: atom_id res chain seq x y z
N MET A 1 -14.54 8.59 -10.57
CA MET A 1 -13.81 9.12 -9.39
C MET A 1 -12.42 9.68 -9.79
N LEU A 2 -12.32 10.38 -10.93
CA LEU A 2 -11.11 11.09 -11.38
C LEU A 2 -11.44 12.48 -11.97
N GLU A 3 -12.67 12.97 -11.77
CA GLU A 3 -13.22 14.11 -12.52
C GLU A 3 -12.57 15.47 -12.23
N ASN A 4 -11.61 15.54 -11.28
CA ASN A 4 -10.98 16.80 -10.86
C ASN A 4 -9.44 16.81 -10.95
N VAL A 5 -8.79 15.87 -11.65
CA VAL A 5 -7.32 15.93 -11.81
C VAL A 5 -6.96 16.72 -13.06
N SER A 6 -6.18 17.80 -12.89
CA SER A 6 -5.68 18.60 -14.02
C SER A 6 -4.80 17.76 -14.95
N PRO A 7 -5.05 17.75 -16.28
CA PRO A 7 -4.18 17.03 -17.23
C PRO A 7 -2.71 17.43 -17.14
N LYS A 8 -2.43 18.69 -16.77
CA LYS A 8 -1.08 19.19 -16.54
C LYS A 8 -0.38 18.44 -15.39
N VAL A 9 -1.10 18.18 -14.30
CA VAL A 9 -0.58 17.44 -13.14
C VAL A 9 -0.24 16.01 -13.55
N VAL A 10 -1.17 15.32 -14.24
CA VAL A 10 -0.94 13.96 -14.74
C VAL A 10 0.31 13.91 -15.62
N HIS A 11 0.42 14.83 -16.59
CA HIS A 11 1.57 14.88 -17.49
C HIS A 11 2.90 15.12 -16.75
N LYS A 12 2.92 15.98 -15.73
CA LYS A 12 4.12 16.23 -14.92
C LYS A 12 4.53 15.02 -14.09
N LEU A 13 3.57 14.31 -13.49
CA LEU A 13 3.86 13.08 -12.75
C LEU A 13 4.39 11.98 -13.67
N MET A 14 3.77 11.77 -14.84
CA MET A 14 4.26 10.80 -15.84
C MET A 14 5.65 11.15 -16.35
N ALA A 15 5.93 12.44 -16.59
CA ALA A 15 7.27 12.87 -16.99
C ALA A 15 8.30 12.60 -15.88
N ALA A 16 7.97 12.90 -14.62
CA ALA A 16 8.84 12.64 -13.49
C ALA A 16 9.13 11.14 -13.29
N GLU A 17 8.12 10.29 -13.42
CA GLU A 17 8.28 8.83 -13.40
C GLU A 17 9.23 8.36 -14.52
N GLY A 18 9.01 8.81 -15.77
CA GLY A 18 9.90 8.48 -16.88
C GLY A 18 11.34 8.99 -16.68
N TYR A 19 11.52 10.18 -16.09
CA TYR A 19 12.85 10.67 -15.73
C TYR A 19 13.53 9.77 -14.68
N LEU A 20 12.79 9.27 -13.67
CA LEU A 20 13.33 8.34 -12.68
C LEU A 20 13.72 6.99 -13.28
N GLU A 21 12.94 6.47 -14.21
CA GLU A 21 13.27 5.25 -14.97
C GLU A 21 14.57 5.41 -15.78
N LEU A 22 14.83 6.62 -16.28
CA LEU A 22 16.04 6.96 -17.02
C LEU A 22 17.23 7.37 -16.11
N GLY A 23 17.08 7.30 -14.79
CA GLY A 23 18.14 7.69 -13.85
C GLY A 23 18.40 9.20 -13.81
N MET A 24 17.38 10.03 -14.08
CA MET A 24 17.43 11.49 -14.11
C MET A 24 16.65 12.12 -12.94
N PRO A 25 17.07 11.90 -11.68
CA PRO A 25 16.27 12.31 -10.51
C PRO A 25 16.17 13.83 -10.32
N ILE A 26 17.12 14.61 -10.86
CA ILE A 26 17.07 16.08 -10.78
C ILE A 26 15.95 16.62 -11.67
N GLN A 27 15.90 16.17 -12.94
CA GLN A 27 14.86 16.56 -13.89
C GLN A 27 13.47 16.08 -13.45
N ALA A 28 13.40 14.90 -12.82
CA ALA A 28 12.17 14.42 -12.20
C ALA A 28 11.69 15.38 -11.10
N LEU A 29 12.58 15.79 -10.20
CA LEU A 29 12.26 16.72 -9.12
C LEU A 29 11.84 18.11 -9.65
N GLU A 30 12.49 18.61 -10.71
CA GLU A 30 12.11 19.85 -11.40
C GLU A 30 10.72 19.75 -12.06
N ALA A 31 10.36 18.60 -12.62
CA ALA A 31 9.02 18.40 -13.17
C ALA A 31 7.96 18.42 -12.06
N LEU A 32 8.27 17.85 -10.90
CA LEU A 32 7.39 17.77 -9.73
C LEU A 32 7.25 19.12 -9.00
N SER A 33 8.29 19.95 -8.97
CA SER A 33 8.24 21.26 -8.30
C SER A 33 7.28 22.25 -8.97
N ALA A 34 6.94 22.01 -10.24
CA ALA A 34 5.93 22.79 -10.97
C ALA A 34 4.47 22.37 -10.64
N VAL A 35 4.28 21.43 -9.71
CA VAL A 35 2.99 20.94 -9.23
C VAL A 35 2.85 21.31 -7.75
N ASP A 36 2.04 22.33 -7.46
CA ASP A 36 1.82 22.79 -6.08
C ASP A 36 0.96 21.80 -5.26
N GLU A 37 -0.12 21.29 -5.86
CA GLU A 37 -1.06 20.33 -5.26
C GLU A 37 -1.54 19.34 -6.33
N ALA A 38 -1.47 18.02 -6.06
CA ALA A 38 -1.90 16.99 -7.01
C ALA A 38 -3.27 16.36 -6.68
N GLY A 39 -3.95 16.84 -5.63
CA GLY A 39 -5.27 16.37 -5.23
C GLY A 39 -5.29 14.85 -4.99
N PRO A 40 -6.15 14.07 -5.69
CA PRO A 40 -6.16 12.61 -5.58
C PRO A 40 -4.83 11.91 -5.89
N LEU A 41 -3.93 12.58 -6.64
CA LEU A 41 -2.61 12.03 -6.99
C LEU A 41 -1.50 12.50 -6.05
N GLU A 42 -1.83 13.14 -4.93
CA GLU A 42 -0.84 13.67 -3.99
C GLU A 42 0.06 12.57 -3.41
N ALA A 43 -0.48 11.39 -3.12
CA ALA A 43 0.32 10.23 -2.71
C ALA A 43 1.40 9.88 -3.74
N MET A 44 1.05 9.90 -5.03
CA MET A 44 1.98 9.61 -6.12
C MET A 44 3.03 10.73 -6.26
N ARG A 45 2.60 12.00 -6.18
CA ARG A 45 3.53 13.14 -6.24
C ARG A 45 4.60 13.03 -5.15
N LEU A 46 4.17 12.82 -3.90
CA LEU A 46 5.07 12.69 -2.75
C LEU A 46 5.98 11.47 -2.87
N TYR A 47 5.45 10.33 -3.33
CA TYR A 47 6.27 9.15 -3.60
C TYR A 47 7.40 9.44 -4.59
N LEU A 48 7.08 10.07 -5.73
CA LEU A 48 8.07 10.40 -6.75
C LEU A 48 9.10 11.42 -6.23
N ILE A 49 8.68 12.42 -5.43
CA ILE A 49 9.62 13.35 -4.78
C ILE A 49 10.59 12.59 -3.86
N GLY A 50 10.06 11.68 -3.04
CA GLY A 50 10.86 10.82 -2.18
C GLY A 50 11.87 9.97 -2.95
N GLU A 51 11.43 9.33 -4.02
CA GLU A 51 12.28 8.54 -4.94
C GLU A 51 13.37 9.39 -5.61
N CYS A 52 13.09 10.66 -5.93
CA CYS A 52 14.09 11.60 -6.45
C CYS A 52 15.17 11.87 -5.42
N TYR A 53 14.81 12.13 -4.16
CA TYR A 53 15.77 12.36 -3.09
C TYR A 53 16.58 11.09 -2.77
N LEU A 54 15.91 9.93 -2.74
CA LEU A 54 16.57 8.64 -2.52
C LEU A 54 17.66 8.36 -3.56
N ARG A 55 17.37 8.54 -4.86
CA ARG A 55 18.35 8.38 -5.95
C ARG A 55 19.45 9.43 -5.96
N GLN A 56 19.26 10.55 -5.27
CA GLN A 56 20.29 11.57 -5.04
C GLN A 56 21.08 11.32 -3.75
N GLU A 57 20.87 10.18 -3.08
CA GLU A 57 21.47 9.84 -1.78
C GLU A 57 21.12 10.85 -0.66
N ARG A 58 20.04 11.62 -0.84
CA ARG A 58 19.54 12.62 0.10
C ARG A 58 18.52 11.97 1.03
N TYR A 59 18.97 10.99 1.80
CA TYR A 59 18.10 10.11 2.59
C TYR A 59 17.22 10.89 3.57
N ASN A 60 17.78 11.83 4.33
CA ASN A 60 17.00 12.61 5.30
C ASN A 60 15.85 13.41 4.67
N GLU A 61 16.01 13.86 3.42
CA GLU A 61 14.99 14.63 2.70
C GLU A 61 13.96 13.72 2.03
N ALA A 62 14.29 12.45 1.76
CA ALA A 62 13.38 11.46 1.22
C ALA A 62 12.39 10.92 2.27
N ILE A 63 12.75 10.91 3.56
CA ILE A 63 11.96 10.28 4.63
C ILE A 63 10.54 10.85 4.70
N GLU A 64 10.40 12.16 4.87
CA GLU A 64 9.08 12.79 5.05
C GLU A 64 8.14 12.59 3.84
N PRO A 65 8.54 12.88 2.59
CA PRO A 65 7.67 12.66 1.44
C PRO A 65 7.30 11.19 1.23
N LEU A 66 8.23 10.25 1.45
CA LEU A 66 7.94 8.81 1.36
C LEU A 66 6.96 8.35 2.45
N HIS A 67 7.15 8.83 3.68
CA HIS A 67 6.26 8.51 4.79
C HIS A 67 4.85 9.08 4.57
N GLN A 68 4.73 10.33 4.11
CA GLN A 68 3.44 10.91 3.76
C GLN A 68 2.77 10.15 2.61
N ALA A 69 3.53 9.78 1.57
CA ALA A 69 3.02 8.97 0.47
C ALA A 69 2.47 7.63 0.95
N ALA A 70 3.22 6.92 1.81
CA ALA A 70 2.82 5.64 2.37
C ALA A 70 1.51 5.73 3.18
N ARG A 71 1.26 6.86 3.86
CA ARG A 71 0.02 7.12 4.59
C ARG A 71 -1.16 7.49 3.70
N LEU A 72 -0.90 8.14 2.55
CA LEU A 72 -1.94 8.63 1.64
C LEU A 72 -2.36 7.60 0.60
N PHE A 73 -1.47 6.68 0.22
CA PHE A 73 -1.85 5.58 -0.66
C PHE A 73 -2.94 4.73 -0.02
N PRO A 74 -3.89 4.20 -0.82
CA PRO A 74 -4.69 3.10 -0.36
C PRO A 74 -3.76 1.92 -0.01
N VAL A 75 -4.22 1.06 0.92
CA VAL A 75 -3.35 0.06 1.56
C VAL A 75 -2.61 -0.79 0.52
N MET A 76 -3.29 -1.24 -0.55
CA MET A 76 -2.74 -2.10 -1.60
C MET A 76 -1.68 -1.39 -2.49
N GLU A 77 -1.61 -0.07 -2.46
CA GLU A 77 -0.65 0.70 -3.25
C GLU A 77 0.46 1.30 -2.37
N SER A 78 0.29 1.26 -1.04
CA SER A 78 1.24 1.84 -0.07
C SER A 78 2.56 1.07 0.04
N ARG A 79 2.54 -0.20 -0.38
CA ARG A 79 3.68 -1.13 -0.32
C ARG A 79 4.98 -0.56 -0.87
N LYS A 80 4.93 0.01 -2.07
CA LYS A 80 6.11 0.61 -2.72
C LYS A 80 6.70 1.77 -1.92
N ALA A 81 5.86 2.57 -1.28
CA ALA A 81 6.32 3.70 -0.47
C ALA A 81 6.97 3.22 0.83
N TRP A 82 6.43 2.18 1.47
CA TRP A 82 7.07 1.54 2.63
C TRP A 82 8.41 0.88 2.28
N SER A 83 8.50 0.20 1.13
CA SER A 83 9.77 -0.35 0.64
C SER A 83 10.82 0.73 0.38
N SER A 84 10.44 1.82 -0.30
CA SER A 84 11.34 2.97 -0.51
C SER A 84 11.75 3.64 0.79
N LEU A 85 10.85 3.74 1.77
CA LEU A 85 11.15 4.32 3.08
C LEU A 85 12.10 3.41 3.88
N SER A 86 11.92 2.09 3.81
CA SER A 86 12.84 1.11 4.39
C SER A 86 14.26 1.27 3.81
N GLU A 87 14.36 1.35 2.48
CA GLU A 87 15.62 1.58 1.78
C GLU A 87 16.27 2.89 2.23
N CYS A 88 15.48 3.95 2.32
CA CYS A 88 15.93 5.25 2.80
C CYS A 88 16.50 5.18 4.22
N PHE A 89 15.82 4.51 5.15
CA PHE A 89 16.32 4.31 6.51
C PHE A 89 17.58 3.47 6.53
N ARG A 90 17.64 2.40 5.73
CA ARG A 90 18.79 1.50 5.65
C ARG A 90 20.05 2.24 5.22
N GLN A 91 19.94 3.06 4.16
CA GLN A 91 21.05 3.85 3.63
C GLN A 91 21.40 5.04 4.53
N GLY A 92 20.43 5.59 5.25
CA GLY A 92 20.62 6.62 6.27
C GLY A 92 21.22 6.11 7.60
N GLY A 93 21.40 4.80 7.76
CA GLY A 93 21.96 4.18 8.98
C GLY A 93 20.94 3.88 10.08
N TYR A 94 19.64 4.03 9.81
CA TYR A 94 18.55 3.78 10.75
C TYR A 94 18.02 2.33 10.62
N HIS A 95 18.87 1.35 10.92
CA HIS A 95 18.58 -0.07 10.64
C HIS A 95 17.28 -0.61 11.27
N GLU A 96 16.99 -0.22 12.51
CA GLU A 96 15.78 -0.65 13.22
C GLU A 96 14.51 -0.11 12.54
N LEU A 97 14.52 1.16 12.11
CA LEU A 97 13.40 1.75 11.37
C LEU A 97 13.26 1.14 9.97
N ALA A 98 14.37 0.77 9.35
CA ALA A 98 14.37 0.10 8.06
C ALA A 98 13.68 -1.27 8.13
N GLU A 99 13.97 -2.06 9.17
CA GLU A 99 13.34 -3.36 9.41
C GLU A 99 11.84 -3.22 9.63
N VAL A 100 11.42 -2.27 10.48
CA VAL A 100 10.00 -1.99 10.71
C VAL A 100 9.28 -1.61 9.42
N ALA A 101 9.86 -0.71 8.62
CA ALA A 101 9.27 -0.30 7.35
C ALA A 101 9.20 -1.47 6.33
N LEU A 102 10.20 -2.36 6.31
CA LEU A 102 10.19 -3.54 5.45
C LEU A 102 9.06 -4.50 5.84
N LEU A 103 8.95 -4.83 7.13
CA LEU A 103 7.88 -5.68 7.65
C LEU A 103 6.49 -5.11 7.33
N THR A 104 6.34 -3.78 7.37
CA THR A 104 5.06 -3.16 6.96
C THR A 104 4.76 -3.34 5.47
N ALA A 105 5.77 -3.31 4.60
CA ALA A 105 5.58 -3.57 3.17
C ALA A 105 5.24 -5.04 2.89
N GLU A 106 5.86 -5.97 3.61
CA GLU A 106 5.56 -7.42 3.53
C GLU A 106 4.15 -7.73 4.06
N ALA A 107 3.72 -7.09 5.14
CA ALA A 107 2.34 -7.25 5.62
C ALA A 107 1.30 -6.81 4.57
N VAL A 108 1.59 -5.78 3.78
CA VAL A 108 0.71 -5.37 2.67
C VAL A 108 0.68 -6.45 1.58
N GLU A 109 1.81 -7.07 1.24
CA GLU A 109 1.87 -8.23 0.32
C GLU A 109 0.96 -9.36 0.75
N GLU A 110 1.04 -9.73 2.03
CA GLU A 110 0.26 -10.82 2.57
C GLU A 110 -1.24 -10.54 2.51
N ILE A 111 -1.64 -9.28 2.76
CA ILE A 111 -3.03 -8.85 2.61
C ILE A 111 -3.46 -8.95 1.14
N GLU A 112 -2.66 -8.46 0.20
CA GLU A 112 -2.93 -8.56 -1.25
C GLU A 112 -3.13 -10.02 -1.68
N ALA A 113 -2.21 -10.90 -1.30
CA ALA A 113 -2.27 -12.33 -1.61
C ALA A 113 -3.52 -12.99 -1.02
N THR A 114 -3.85 -12.67 0.23
CA THR A 114 -5.03 -13.21 0.92
C THR A 114 -6.32 -12.75 0.25
N CYS A 115 -6.42 -11.46 -0.11
CA CYS A 115 -7.59 -10.94 -0.80
C CYS A 115 -7.77 -11.57 -2.19
N GLU A 116 -6.69 -11.84 -2.91
CA GLU A 116 -6.77 -12.53 -4.21
C GLU A 116 -7.32 -13.95 -4.07
N VAL A 117 -6.86 -14.71 -3.06
CA VAL A 117 -7.39 -16.05 -2.74
C VAL A 117 -8.90 -16.00 -2.46
N LEU A 118 -9.37 -14.96 -1.76
CA LEU A 118 -10.80 -14.77 -1.46
C LEU A 118 -11.64 -14.34 -2.68
N ARG A 119 -11.02 -13.76 -3.72
CA ARG A 119 -11.70 -13.39 -4.99
C ARG A 119 -11.90 -14.58 -5.93
N VAL A 120 -11.19 -15.69 -5.73
CA VAL A 120 -11.39 -16.91 -6.50
C VAL A 120 -12.79 -17.48 -6.22
N PRO A 121 -13.61 -17.81 -7.24
CA PRO A 121 -14.93 -18.39 -7.04
C PRO A 121 -14.86 -19.64 -6.16
N ARG A 122 -15.76 -19.72 -5.17
CA ARG A 122 -15.88 -20.81 -4.19
C ARG A 122 -15.99 -22.20 -4.83
N GLU A 123 -16.29 -22.25 -6.13
CA GLU A 123 -16.38 -23.45 -6.97
C GLU A 123 -15.04 -24.14 -7.23
N LYS A 124 -13.90 -23.43 -7.10
CA LYS A 124 -12.55 -24.00 -7.22
C LYS A 124 -11.97 -24.55 -5.93
N PHE A 125 -12.62 -24.32 -4.78
CA PHE A 125 -12.24 -24.95 -3.53
C PHE A 125 -12.87 -26.34 -3.47
N PRO A 126 -12.08 -27.44 -3.52
CA PRO A 126 -12.63 -28.76 -3.30
C PRO A 126 -13.33 -28.78 -1.93
N ARG A 127 -14.56 -29.26 -1.94
CA ARG A 127 -15.47 -29.32 -0.78
C ARG A 127 -14.97 -30.38 0.20
N TRP A 128 -13.87 -30.16 0.93
CA TRP A 128 -13.56 -30.97 2.11
C TRP A 128 -12.54 -30.30 3.06
N GLU A 129 -12.81 -30.47 4.36
CA GLU A 129 -11.92 -30.30 5.52
C GLU A 129 -11.75 -28.95 6.25
N TRP A 130 -12.81 -28.15 6.38
CA TRP A 130 -12.90 -27.15 7.48
C TRP A 130 -13.90 -27.54 8.59
N MET A 131 -14.31 -28.81 8.69
CA MET A 131 -15.34 -29.25 9.65
C MET A 131 -14.98 -30.46 10.52
N GLU A 132 -13.72 -30.91 10.63
CA GLU A 132 -13.41 -32.06 11.49
C GLU A 132 -12.61 -31.75 12.77
N HIS A 133 -12.05 -30.55 12.95
CA HIS A 133 -11.33 -30.22 14.19
C HIS A 133 -12.13 -29.48 15.27
N SER A 134 -13.41 -29.13 15.05
CA SER A 134 -14.25 -28.54 16.11
C SER A 134 -15.08 -29.55 16.91
N SER A 135 -15.05 -30.84 16.57
CA SER A 135 -15.97 -31.84 17.13
C SER A 135 -15.28 -32.80 18.11
N ARG A 136 -14.67 -32.25 19.17
CA ARG A 136 -14.50 -32.95 20.45
C ARG A 136 -14.79 -32.01 21.63
N MET A 137 -15.98 -31.41 21.63
CA MET A 137 -16.70 -31.17 22.88
C MET A 137 -18.08 -31.79 22.74
N THR A 138 -18.19 -33.00 23.25
CA THR A 138 -19.44 -33.74 23.40
C THR A 138 -20.38 -32.99 24.34
N GLY A 139 -21.61 -32.77 23.88
CA GLY A 139 -22.78 -32.62 24.75
C GLY A 139 -23.45 -31.26 24.72
N SER A 140 -24.42 -31.08 23.83
CA SER A 140 -25.78 -30.72 24.22
C SER A 140 -26.66 -30.61 22.97
N THR A 141 -27.91 -31.00 23.15
CA THR A 141 -28.99 -31.16 22.19
C THR A 141 -29.31 -29.91 21.37
N GLY A 142 -29.77 -30.15 20.13
CA GLY A 142 -29.98 -29.15 19.10
C GLY A 142 -30.92 -28.01 19.48
N THR A 143 -30.68 -26.85 18.87
CA THR A 143 -31.60 -25.72 18.90
C THR A 143 -31.81 -25.25 17.46
N ASP A 144 -33.06 -25.32 17.02
CA ASP A 144 -33.57 -24.89 15.72
C ASP A 144 -33.28 -23.40 15.51
N TRP A 145 -32.65 -23.04 14.39
CA TRP A 145 -32.23 -21.68 14.04
C TRP A 145 -33.40 -20.69 13.87
N ARG A 146 -34.64 -21.20 13.89
CA ARG A 146 -35.87 -20.42 13.74
C ARG A 146 -36.30 -19.62 14.99
N THR A 147 -35.62 -19.75 16.12
CA THR A 147 -36.01 -19.08 17.40
C THR A 147 -35.07 -17.98 17.87
N LEU A 148 -34.14 -17.49 17.04
CA LEU A 148 -33.31 -16.35 17.44
C LEU A 148 -34.11 -15.02 17.37
N PRO A 149 -34.07 -14.17 18.40
CA PRO A 149 -34.84 -12.93 18.43
C PRO A 149 -34.31 -11.94 17.39
N ARG A 150 -35.24 -11.34 16.62
CA ARG A 150 -34.93 -10.27 15.66
C ARG A 150 -34.56 -9.01 16.44
N ILE A 151 -33.32 -8.56 16.30
CA ILE A 151 -32.87 -7.28 16.85
C ILE A 151 -33.59 -6.16 16.06
N ALA A 152 -34.39 -5.36 16.77
CA ALA A 152 -35.05 -4.18 16.21
C ALA A 152 -34.03 -3.04 16.02
N ARG A 153 -34.31 -2.18 15.04
CA ARG A 153 -33.51 -1.00 14.64
C ARG A 153 -33.14 -0.07 15.79
#